data_AF-A0A9P0T6R9-F1
#
_entry.id   AF-A0A9P0T6R9-F1
#
_cell.length_a   1.000
_cell.length_b   1.000
_cell.length_c   1.000
_cell.angle_alpha   90.00
_cell.angle_beta   90.00
_cell.angle_gamma   90.00
#
_symmetry.space_group_name_H-M   'P 1'
#
loop_
_entity.id
_entity.type
_entity.pdbx_description
1 polymer ?
#
loop_
_entity_poly.entity_id
_entity_poly.type
_entity_poly.pdbx_seq_one_letter_code
_entity_poly.pdbx_strand_id
1 'polypeptide(L)'
;MNNRQKGPTGLCISVLYIKPCKWGFKNLVTAGVSGIIYDFFLYAGDDITFTEEEETMDVGSKIVLALSKTIQNKASVVTLVSSFDDAYPVENIKRFRKEAKSRVDVKCPKIVKDYNRHMGGVDLADMLIALYRTGI
;
A
#
# COMPACT_ATOMS: atom_id res chain seq x y z
N MET A 1 -18.35 -2.33 16.17
CA MET A 1 -17.49 -2.08 17.35
C MET A 1 -16.22 -1.41 16.85
N ASN A 2 -15.94 -0.17 17.30
CA ASN A 2 -14.79 0.63 16.82
C ASN A 2 -13.49 0.13 17.48
N ASN A 3 -12.57 -0.45 16.69
CA ASN A 3 -11.28 -0.97 17.16
C ASN A 3 -10.18 0.12 17.25
N ARG A 4 -10.53 1.33 17.67
CA ARG A 4 -9.66 2.52 17.64
C ARG A 4 -9.53 3.11 19.04
N GLN A 5 -8.29 3.43 19.44
CA GLN A 5 -8.00 4.14 20.70
C GLN A 5 -7.08 5.32 20.40
N LYS A 6 -7.44 6.54 20.84
CA LYS A 6 -6.58 7.72 20.76
C LYS A 6 -5.72 7.81 22.02
N GLY A 7 -4.41 7.98 21.85
CA GLY A 7 -3.49 8.25 22.96
C GLY A 7 -3.51 9.72 23.40
N PRO A 8 -2.85 10.07 24.52
CA PRO A 8 -2.82 11.43 25.07
C PRO A 8 -2.15 12.46 24.14
N THR A 9 -1.36 12.02 23.15
CA THR A 9 -0.72 12.86 22.12
C THR A 9 -1.58 13.05 20.86
N GLY A 10 -2.82 12.55 20.84
CA GLY A 10 -3.71 12.63 19.69
C GLY A 10 -3.46 11.55 18.62
N LEU A 11 -2.38 10.77 18.69
CA LEU A 11 -2.17 9.66 17.75
C LEU A 11 -3.20 8.53 17.96
N CYS A 12 -3.77 8.06 16.86
CA CYS A 12 -4.69 6.92 16.84
C CYS A 12 -3.92 5.59 16.71
N ILE A 13 -4.10 4.72 17.70
CA ILE A 13 -3.63 3.34 17.65
C ILE A 13 -4.75 2.49 17.04
N SER A 14 -4.39 1.73 16.02
CA SER A 14 -5.32 0.87 15.29
C SER A 14 -5.00 -0.60 15.54
N VAL A 15 -6.05 -1.42 15.65
CA VAL A 15 -5.89 -2.88 15.69
C VAL A 15 -5.83 -3.45 14.29
N LEU A 16 -4.76 -4.18 13.95
CA LEU A 16 -4.60 -4.85 12.66
C LEU A 16 -4.39 -6.36 12.83
N TYR A 17 -5.47 -7.12 12.63
CA TYR A 17 -5.53 -8.55 12.93
C TYR A 17 -4.62 -9.44 12.08
N ILE A 18 -4.17 -8.97 10.92
CA ILE A 18 -3.36 -9.73 9.96
C ILE A 18 -1.86 -9.48 10.18
N LYS A 19 -1.47 -8.49 11.01
CA LYS A 19 -0.06 -8.13 11.23
C LYS A 19 0.53 -8.80 12.48
N PRO A 20 1.87 -9.02 12.54
CA PRO A 20 2.55 -9.65 13.68
C PRO A 20 2.32 -8.90 15.00
N CYS A 21 2.35 -7.57 14.96
CA CYS A 21 1.94 -6.71 16.07
C CYS A 21 0.52 -6.21 15.84
N LYS A 22 -0.41 -6.67 16.69
CA LYS A 22 -1.84 -6.34 16.56
C LYS A 22 -2.16 -4.89 16.87
N TRP A 23 -1.28 -4.19 17.60
CA TRP A 23 -1.46 -2.81 18.05
C TRP A 23 -0.33 -1.95 17.51
N GLY A 24 -0.67 -0.84 16.84
CA GLY A 24 0.33 0.10 16.37
C GLY A 24 -0.25 1.32 15.67
N PHE A 25 0.65 2.23 15.32
CA PHE A 25 0.34 3.35 14.44
C PHE A 25 0.30 2.88 13.00
N LYS A 26 -0.59 3.47 12.21
CA LYS A 26 -0.71 3.17 10.79
C LYS A 26 0.09 4.21 10.01
N ASN A 27 1.30 3.85 9.59
CA ASN A 27 2.08 4.64 8.67
C ASN A 27 1.81 4.16 7.23
N LEU A 28 1.47 5.07 6.33
CA LEU A 28 1.23 4.80 4.92
C LEU A 28 2.41 5.37 4.14
N VAL A 29 3.06 4.54 3.33
CA VAL A 29 4.35 4.89 2.71
C VAL A 29 4.30 4.69 1.21
N THR A 30 5.02 5.53 0.47
CA THR A 30 5.40 5.27 -0.91
C THR A 30 6.81 4.71 -0.93
N ALA A 31 6.97 3.53 -1.51
CA ALA A 31 8.26 2.88 -1.63
C ALA A 31 8.51 2.43 -3.06
N GLY A 32 9.77 2.52 -3.50
CA GLY A 32 10.20 1.92 -4.76
C GLY A 32 10.33 0.40 -4.64
N VAL A 33 10.50 -0.26 -5.78
CA VAL A 33 10.78 -1.71 -5.80
C VAL A 33 12.08 -2.11 -5.11
N SER A 34 12.98 -1.16 -4.90
CA SER A 34 14.20 -1.33 -4.11
C SER A 34 13.96 -1.36 -2.59
N GLY A 35 12.75 -1.08 -2.12
CA GLY A 35 12.45 -0.94 -0.69
C GLY A 35 12.83 0.43 -0.11
N ILE A 36 13.29 1.37 -0.94
CA ILE A 36 13.54 2.75 -0.51
C ILE A 36 12.20 3.47 -0.37
N ILE A 37 11.95 4.02 0.81
CA ILE A 37 10.79 4.87 1.10
C ILE A 37 11.07 6.28 0.61
N TYR A 38 10.18 6.82 -0.22
CA TYR A 38 10.27 8.19 -0.75
C TYR A 38 9.48 9.18 0.10
N ASP A 39 8.27 8.79 0.50
CA ASP A 39 7.38 9.64 1.29
C ASP A 39 6.54 8.79 2.26
N PHE A 40 6.08 9.44 3.33
CA PHE A 40 5.28 8.80 4.36
C PHE A 40 4.15 9.71 4.86
N PHE A 41 3.04 9.09 5.18
CA PHE A 41 1.83 9.72 5.68
C PHE A 41 1.40 9.00 6.96
N LEU A 42 1.50 9.70 8.08
CA LEU A 42 1.09 9.16 9.36
C LEU A 42 -0.43 9.28 9.51
N TYR A 43 -1.12 8.14 9.54
CA TYR A 43 -2.55 8.12 9.71
C TYR A 43 -2.91 8.33 11.20
N ALA A 44 -3.44 9.52 11.52
CA ALA A 44 -3.83 9.90 12.88
C ALA A 44 -5.31 9.66 13.22
N GLY A 45 -6.08 9.00 12.35
CA GLY A 45 -7.51 8.78 12.55
C GLY A 45 -8.36 9.84 11.87
N ASP A 46 -9.31 10.44 12.59
CA ASP A 46 -10.31 11.34 12.00
C ASP A 46 -9.78 12.79 11.82
N ASP A 47 -8.61 13.11 12.39
CA ASP A 47 -7.98 14.43 12.30
C ASP A 47 -7.00 14.50 11.11
N ILE A 48 -7.51 14.28 9.90
CA ILE A 48 -6.71 14.48 8.69
C ILE A 48 -7.16 15.74 7.98
N THR A 49 -6.35 16.78 8.06
CA THR A 49 -6.55 18.04 7.34
C THR A 49 -6.10 17.90 5.90
N PHE A 50 -7.06 17.68 5.01
CA PHE A 50 -6.88 17.69 3.56
C PHE A 50 -7.34 19.04 2.98
N THR A 51 -6.84 19.37 1.78
CA THR A 51 -7.22 20.61 1.09
C THR A 51 -8.68 20.54 0.60
N GLU A 52 -9.37 21.67 0.49
CA GLU A 52 -10.82 21.73 0.16
C GLU A 52 -11.20 21.00 -1.15
N GLU A 53 -10.27 20.92 -2.11
CA GLU A 53 -10.45 20.21 -3.39
C GLU A 53 -10.63 18.69 -3.23
N GLU A 54 -10.27 18.13 -2.07
CA GLU A 54 -10.24 16.69 -1.80
C GLU A 54 -11.44 16.22 -0.96
N GLU A 55 -12.39 17.10 -0.62
CA GLU A 55 -13.51 16.78 0.28
C GLU A 55 -14.45 15.69 -0.27
N THR A 56 -14.60 15.62 -1.59
CA THR A 56 -15.49 14.67 -2.28
C THR A 56 -14.91 13.25 -2.41
N MET A 57 -13.63 13.06 -2.16
CA MET A 57 -12.95 11.78 -2.33
C MET A 57 -13.00 10.92 -1.06
N ASP A 58 -12.93 9.60 -1.21
CA ASP A 58 -12.71 8.70 -0.07
C ASP A 58 -11.33 8.95 0.55
N VAL A 59 -11.20 8.71 1.86
CA VAL A 59 -9.97 8.91 2.65
C VAL A 59 -8.77 8.22 2.00
N GLY A 60 -8.95 7.01 1.46
CA GLY A 60 -7.87 6.29 0.78
C GLY A 60 -7.34 7.04 -0.45
N SER A 61 -8.24 7.66 -1.21
CA SER A 61 -7.88 8.43 -2.41
C SER A 61 -7.15 9.73 -2.06
N LYS A 62 -7.57 10.41 -0.98
CA LYS A 62 -6.88 11.61 -0.49
C LYS A 62 -5.43 11.31 -0.10
N ILE A 63 -5.21 10.19 0.58
CA ILE A 63 -3.87 9.77 1.01
C ILE A 63 -2.99 9.43 -0.19
N VAL A 64 -3.53 8.71 -1.19
CA VAL A 64 -2.78 8.41 -2.43
C VAL A 64 -2.43 9.70 -3.16
N LEU A 65 -3.35 10.66 -3.24
CA LEU A 65 -3.10 11.94 -3.89
C LEU A 65 -2.02 12.75 -3.15
N ALA A 66 -2.12 12.86 -1.82
CA ALA A 66 -1.12 13.52 -0.99
C ALA A 66 0.28 12.93 -1.18
N LEU A 67 0.40 11.60 -1.11
CA LEU A 67 1.66 10.87 -1.31
C LEU A 67 2.18 10.93 -2.75
N SER A 68 1.32 11.19 -3.74
CA SER A 68 1.72 11.32 -5.14
C SER A 68 2.22 12.72 -5.49
N LYS A 69 1.86 13.75 -4.71
CA LYS A 69 2.30 15.14 -4.95
C LYS A 69 3.81 15.31 -4.84
N THR A 70 4.47 14.51 -4.00
CA THR A 70 5.92 14.57 -3.75
C THR A 70 6.74 13.83 -4.82
N ILE A 71 6.10 13.09 -5.72
CA ILE A 71 6.77 12.33 -6.78
C ILE A 71 7.11 13.27 -7.94
N GLN A 72 8.41 13.52 -8.13
CA GLN A 72 8.92 14.38 -9.19
C GLN A 72 8.58 13.87 -10.60
N ASN A 73 8.60 12.54 -10.80
CA ASN A 73 8.25 11.91 -12.07
C ASN A 73 6.91 11.19 -11.98
N LYS A 74 5.84 11.85 -12.43
CA LYS A 74 4.47 11.29 -12.39
C LYS A 74 4.31 9.99 -13.18
N ALA A 75 5.20 9.66 -14.11
CA ALA A 75 5.16 8.40 -14.86
C ALA A 75 5.57 7.16 -14.05
N SER A 76 6.18 7.33 -12.86
CA SER A 76 6.55 6.21 -11.98
C SER A 76 5.44 5.80 -11.00
N VAL A 77 4.30 6.48 -11.01
CA VAL A 77 3.16 6.12 -10.16
C VAL A 77 2.47 4.90 -10.77
N VAL A 78 2.53 3.78 -10.04
CA VAL A 78 1.82 2.55 -10.40
C VAL A 78 0.34 2.73 -10.06
N THR A 79 -0.34 3.53 -10.87
CA THR A 79 -1.78 3.44 -11.00
C THR A 79 -2.03 2.24 -11.93
N LEU A 80 -2.92 1.31 -11.58
CA LEU A 80 -3.39 0.26 -12.52
C LEU A 80 -3.96 0.81 -13.85
N VAL A 81 -3.99 2.13 -14.00
CA VAL A 81 -4.41 2.94 -15.14
C VAL A 81 -3.18 3.66 -15.77
N SER A 82 -1.98 3.07 -15.72
CA SER A 82 -0.84 3.64 -16.47
C SER A 82 -1.03 3.33 -17.96
N SER A 83 -1.06 4.35 -18.82
CA SER A 83 -1.14 4.23 -20.28
C SER A 83 0.04 3.50 -20.95
N PHE A 84 0.91 2.85 -20.17
CA PHE A 84 2.16 2.25 -20.61
C PHE A 84 2.06 0.73 -20.86
N ASP A 85 1.11 0.05 -20.20
CA ASP A 85 0.92 -1.39 -20.36
C ASP A 85 -0.55 -1.71 -20.67
N ASP A 86 -0.76 -2.40 -21.79
CA ASP A 86 -2.08 -2.83 -22.23
C ASP A 86 -2.48 -4.15 -21.55
N ALA A 87 -3.77 -4.49 -21.59
CA ALA A 87 -4.26 -5.76 -21.04
C ALA A 87 -3.70 -7.00 -21.78
N TYR A 88 -3.18 -6.80 -22.99
CA TYR A 88 -2.65 -7.83 -23.87
C TYR A 88 -1.11 -7.83 -23.90
N PRO A 89 -0.46 -8.99 -24.03
CA PRO A 89 -1.04 -10.34 -24.14
C PRO A 89 -1.54 -10.88 -22.80
N VAL A 90 -2.59 -11.70 -22.85
CA VAL A 90 -3.12 -12.42 -21.68
C VAL A 90 -2.36 -13.73 -21.55
N GLU A 91 -1.66 -13.92 -20.43
CA GLU A 91 -0.92 -15.14 -20.13
C GLU A 91 -1.68 -16.04 -19.14
N ASN A 92 -1.41 -17.35 -19.13
CA ASN A 92 -1.95 -18.25 -18.11
C ASN A 92 -0.96 -18.36 -16.94
N ILE A 93 -1.38 -17.97 -15.74
CA ILE A 93 -0.57 -18.06 -14.52
C ILE A 93 -1.23 -19.03 -13.53
N LYS A 94 -0.40 -19.86 -12.87
CA LYS A 94 -0.85 -20.78 -11.82
C LYS A 94 -1.18 -20.01 -10.54
N ARG A 95 -2.45 -19.92 -10.18
CA ARG A 95 -2.92 -19.34 -8.92
C ARG A 95 -3.38 -20.44 -7.97
N PHE A 96 -3.05 -20.32 -6.69
CA PHE A 96 -3.54 -21.24 -5.67
C PHE A 96 -5.00 -20.90 -5.33
N ARG A 97 -5.90 -21.88 -5.48
CA ARG A 97 -7.30 -21.74 -5.06
C ARG A 97 -7.50 -22.45 -3.72
N LYS A 98 -7.97 -21.71 -2.72
CA LYS A 98 -8.11 -22.22 -1.34
C LYS A 98 -9.15 -23.32 -1.22
N GLU A 99 -10.27 -23.25 -1.96
CA GLU A 99 -11.32 -24.28 -1.91
C GLU A 99 -10.82 -25.64 -2.42
N ALA A 100 -10.07 -25.65 -3.52
CA ALA A 100 -9.60 -26.86 -4.18
C ALA A 100 -8.22 -27.34 -3.69
N LYS A 101 -7.59 -26.59 -2.76
CA LYS A 101 -6.20 -26.78 -2.26
C LYS A 101 -5.18 -27.09 -3.37
N SER A 102 -5.39 -26.58 -4.57
CA SER A 102 -4.60 -26.88 -5.76
C SER A 102 -4.28 -25.61 -6.55
N ARG A 103 -3.25 -25.70 -7.39
CA ARG A 103 -2.88 -24.63 -8.31
C ARG A 103 -3.66 -24.80 -9.61
N VAL A 104 -4.50 -23.83 -9.92
CA VAL A 104 -5.29 -23.76 -11.16
C VAL A 104 -4.72 -22.70 -12.08
N ASP A 105 -4.78 -22.97 -13.38
CA ASP A 105 -4.38 -22.01 -14.40
C ASP A 105 -5.45 -20.93 -14.53
N VAL A 106 -5.04 -19.67 -14.36
CA VAL A 106 -5.90 -18.50 -14.43
C VAL A 106 -5.34 -17.54 -15.47
N LYS A 107 -6.19 -17.06 -16.38
CA LYS A 107 -5.84 -16.01 -17.34
C LYS A 107 -5.49 -14.72 -16.59
N CYS A 108 -4.30 -14.20 -16.82
CA CYS A 108 -3.75 -13.01 -16.18
C CYS A 108 -3.27 -12.02 -17.26
N PRO A 109 -3.86 -10.83 -17.35
CA PRO A 109 -3.38 -9.75 -18.20
C PRO A 109 -1.94 -9.35 -17.89
N LYS A 110 -1.20 -8.87 -18.89
CA LYS A 110 0.19 -8.38 -18.74
C LYS A 110 0.28 -7.29 -17.67
N ILE A 111 -0.62 -6.31 -17.70
CA ILE A 111 -0.68 -5.23 -16.70
C ILE A 111 -0.76 -5.75 -15.25
N VAL A 112 -1.50 -6.85 -15.00
CA VAL A 112 -1.60 -7.44 -13.66
C VAL A 112 -0.30 -8.14 -13.27
N LYS A 113 0.40 -8.73 -14.23
CA LYS A 113 1.71 -9.37 -14.02
C LYS A 113 2.78 -8.32 -13.70
N ASP A 114 2.79 -7.22 -14.45
CA ASP A 114 3.73 -6.11 -14.23
C ASP A 114 3.43 -5.39 -12.92
N TYR A 115 2.17 -5.19 -12.57
CA TYR A 115 1.78 -4.74 -11.23
C TYR A 115 2.34 -5.67 -10.15
N ASN A 116 2.01 -6.96 -10.21
CA ASN A 116 2.44 -7.94 -9.20
C ASN A 116 3.97 -8.04 -9.07
N ARG A 117 4.72 -7.80 -10.16
CA ARG A 117 6.19 -7.77 -10.14
C ARG A 117 6.73 -6.61 -9.28
N HIS A 118 6.08 -5.46 -9.29
CA HIS A 118 6.57 -4.25 -8.62
C HIS A 118 5.89 -3.98 -7.26
N MET A 119 4.89 -4.78 -6.87
CA MET A 119 4.13 -4.61 -5.62
C MET A 119 4.92 -4.86 -4.32
N GLY A 120 6.08 -5.53 -4.39
CA GLY A 120 6.83 -5.95 -3.20
C GLY A 120 7.67 -4.88 -2.52
N GLY A 121 7.75 -3.66 -3.06
CA GLY A 121 8.63 -2.61 -2.54
C GLY A 121 8.34 -2.22 -1.09
N VAL A 122 7.07 -2.07 -0.74
CA VAL A 122 6.64 -1.73 0.64
C VAL A 122 6.94 -2.87 1.61
N ASP A 123 6.68 -4.12 1.20
CA ASP A 123 6.97 -5.29 2.03
C ASP A 123 8.48 -5.47 2.24
N LEU A 124 9.29 -5.17 1.22
CA LEU A 124 10.76 -5.17 1.34
C LEU A 124 11.24 -4.11 2.32
N ALA A 125 10.67 -2.91 2.27
CA ALA A 125 10.96 -1.85 3.23
C ALA A 125 10.61 -2.26 4.68
N ASP A 126 9.42 -2.85 4.89
CA ASP A 126 8.98 -3.36 6.20
C ASP A 126 9.95 -4.42 6.75
N MET A 127 10.39 -5.35 5.88
CA MET A 127 11.39 -6.35 6.23
C MET A 127 12.75 -5.72 6.58
N LEU A 128 13.25 -4.76 5.79
CA LEU A 128 14.52 -4.09 6.06
C LEU A 128 14.46 -3.31 7.38
N ILE A 129 13.36 -2.59 7.64
CA ILE A 129 13.14 -1.91 8.91
C ILE A 129 13.17 -2.91 10.06
N ALA A 130 12.51 -4.07 9.93
CA ALA A 130 12.51 -5.09 10.96
C ALA A 130 13.91 -5.68 11.22
N LEU A 131 14.73 -5.88 10.18
CA LEU A 131 16.09 -6.41 10.28
C LEU A 131 17.07 -5.44 10.93
N TYR A 132 16.97 -4.15 10.59
CA TYR A 132 17.90 -3.11 11.05
C TYR A 132 17.38 -2.30 12.24
N ARG A 133 16.24 -2.67 12.82
CA ARG A 133 15.73 -2.04 14.04
C ARG A 133 16.66 -2.35 15.21
N THR A 134 17.57 -1.44 15.52
CA THR A 134 18.36 -1.48 16.75
C THR A 134 17.42 -1.27 17.93
N GLY A 135 17.36 -2.25 18.83
CA GLY A 135 16.61 -2.14 20.07
C GLY A 135 17.17 -1.00 20.91
N ILE A 136 16.40 0.08 21.03
CA ILE A 136 16.48 1.06 22.11
C ILE A 136 15.23 0.84 22.95
#